data_AF-A0A2N2HEV1-F1
#
_entry.id   AF-A0A2N2HEV1-F1
#
_cell.length_a   1.000
_cell.length_b   1.000
_cell.length_c   1.000
_cell.angle_alpha   90.00
_cell.angle_beta   90.00
_cell.angle_gamma   90.00
#
_symmetry.space_group_name_H-M   'P 1'
#
loop_
_entity.id
_entity.type
_entity.pdbx_description
1 polymer ?
#
loop_
_entity_poly.entity_id
_entity_poly.type
_entity_poly.pdbx_seq_one_letter_code
_entity_poly.pdbx_strand_id
1 'polypeptide(L)'
;VFSGMMVLSCDDGSGEKGNVCGNGILENGELCDLDQFGDTTCESMGFDAGELTCGADCQPVTSGCRACGNQRLDPGEACEVTLGDRSCLAAGYILGIAVCTDECTLETSGCEVPLACGNGALDPGEACDLTAEDGGVPPEVTCGSVGLLPGVVVCDEHCQLDYIGCSQPAGTCGNGLLDGGEQCEDRDLGGKTCEDRFFFGGGTLRCHPDCTFDTSACSPVREGTTGGEPCEVGLPCYPADFTLILENGLMPHVCVNPYAEFNELAVAACFPSCERHADCPLGRVCLESDGVRYCGWQSCDTPGEACTLMSGLPGFCGAYRTCVIAGVREFGQECVVYENVVTETSFPVFN
;
A
#
# COMPACT_ATOMS: atom_id res chain seq x y z
N VAL A 1 -30.32 38.50 77.03
CA VAL A 1 -29.57 37.27 77.35
C VAL A 1 -30.46 36.11 76.94
N PHE A 2 -30.36 35.69 75.68
CA PHE A 2 -31.26 34.67 75.11
C PHE A 2 -30.68 33.27 75.34
N SER A 3 -31.58 32.39 75.78
CA SER A 3 -31.38 31.00 76.16
C SER A 3 -30.75 30.15 75.08
N GLY A 4 -29.68 29.42 75.43
CA GLY A 4 -29.20 28.27 74.69
C GLY A 4 -29.91 27.00 75.20
N MET A 5 -30.74 26.42 74.35
CA MET A 5 -31.32 25.09 74.57
C MET A 5 -30.55 24.12 73.66
N MET A 6 -29.75 23.24 74.26
CA MET A 6 -29.17 22.09 73.57
C MET A 6 -30.30 21.17 73.13
N VAL A 7 -30.40 20.90 71.84
CA VAL A 7 -31.22 19.81 71.31
C VAL A 7 -30.24 18.70 70.92
N LEU A 8 -30.03 17.76 71.85
CA LEU A 8 -29.57 16.41 71.52
C LEU A 8 -30.77 15.71 70.87
N SER A 9 -30.71 15.52 69.55
CA SER A 9 -31.61 14.59 68.88
C SER A 9 -31.02 13.20 69.05
N CYS A 10 -31.61 12.39 69.93
CA CYS A 10 -31.51 10.95 69.80
C CYS A 10 -32.45 10.56 68.66
N ASP A 11 -31.88 9.98 67.61
CA ASP A 11 -32.64 9.32 66.56
C ASP A 11 -33.38 8.13 67.18
N ASP A 12 -34.70 8.25 67.27
CA ASP A 12 -35.59 7.22 67.81
C ASP A 12 -35.69 6.12 66.77
N GLY A 13 -34.92 5.03 66.97
CA GLY A 13 -34.91 3.83 66.13
C GLY A 13 -36.28 3.19 65.88
N SER A 14 -37.13 3.86 65.11
CA SER A 14 -38.36 3.39 64.53
C SER A 14 -38.00 2.75 63.21
N GLY A 15 -37.81 1.43 63.25
CA GLY A 15 -37.49 0.59 62.10
C GLY A 15 -38.60 0.55 61.07
N GLU A 16 -38.67 1.59 60.24
CA GLU A 16 -38.87 1.34 58.81
C GLU A 16 -37.48 1.04 58.26
N LYS A 17 -37.24 -0.22 57.87
CA LYS A 17 -36.12 -0.56 56.99
C LYS A 17 -36.40 0.08 55.62
N GLY A 18 -36.29 1.40 55.55
CA GLY A 18 -36.15 2.09 54.30
C GLY A 18 -34.71 1.91 53.89
N ASN A 19 -34.49 1.11 52.86
CA ASN A 19 -33.22 0.91 52.14
C ASN A 19 -32.38 2.21 52.20
N VAL A 20 -31.32 2.21 53.03
CA VAL A 20 -30.48 3.39 53.23
C VAL A 20 -29.25 3.24 52.36
N CYS A 21 -29.26 3.93 51.24
CA CYS A 21 -28.14 3.91 50.33
C CYS A 21 -26.83 4.44 50.92
N GLY A 22 -25.76 3.69 50.73
CA GLY A 22 -24.41 4.05 51.17
C GLY A 22 -24.09 3.64 52.60
N ASN A 23 -24.81 2.66 53.15
CA ASN A 23 -24.62 2.18 54.52
C ASN A 23 -23.62 0.99 54.61
N GLY A 24 -23.12 0.51 53.47
CA GLY A 24 -22.17 -0.59 53.35
C GLY A 24 -22.81 -1.99 53.37
N ILE A 25 -24.14 -2.10 53.28
CA ILE A 25 -24.89 -3.35 53.29
C ILE A 25 -25.86 -3.35 52.11
N LEU A 26 -25.67 -4.27 51.16
CA LEU A 26 -26.65 -4.48 50.09
C LEU A 26 -27.94 -5.13 50.63
N GLU A 27 -28.99 -4.34 50.85
CA GLU A 27 -30.26 -4.79 51.41
C GLU A 27 -31.30 -5.20 50.32
N ASN A 28 -32.36 -5.90 50.74
CA ASN A 28 -33.36 -6.42 49.81
C ASN A 28 -34.23 -5.28 49.25
N GLY A 29 -33.98 -4.90 48.00
CA GLY A 29 -34.62 -3.77 47.31
C GLY A 29 -33.64 -2.65 46.90
N GLU A 30 -32.36 -2.78 47.22
CA GLU A 30 -31.28 -1.96 46.66
C GLU A 30 -30.64 -2.72 45.49
N LEU A 31 -30.33 -2.00 44.40
CA LEU A 31 -29.62 -2.59 43.26
C LEU A 31 -28.09 -2.49 43.41
N CYS A 32 -27.63 -1.57 44.27
CA CYS A 32 -26.25 -1.44 44.69
C CYS A 32 -26.16 -0.73 46.05
N ASP A 33 -25.05 -0.88 46.77
CA ASP A 33 -24.65 -0.04 47.92
C ASP A 33 -23.13 0.14 47.90
N LEU A 34 -22.65 1.39 47.75
CA LEU A 34 -21.23 1.71 47.56
C LEU A 34 -20.59 0.92 46.38
N ASP A 35 -19.75 -0.06 46.69
CA ASP A 35 -19.06 -0.96 45.74
C ASP A 35 -19.71 -2.36 45.65
N GLN A 36 -20.86 -2.57 46.31
CA GLN A 36 -21.60 -3.82 46.32
C GLN A 36 -22.73 -3.77 45.28
N PHE A 37 -22.69 -4.67 44.29
CA PHE A 37 -23.67 -4.70 43.18
C PHE A 37 -24.44 -6.03 43.08
N GLY A 38 -24.12 -7.01 43.92
CA GLY A 38 -24.71 -8.35 43.82
C GLY A 38 -24.39 -9.01 42.48
N ASP A 39 -25.43 -9.48 41.77
CA ASP A 39 -25.32 -10.05 40.42
C ASP A 39 -25.36 -8.97 39.32
N THR A 40 -25.52 -7.69 39.69
CA THR A 40 -25.60 -6.60 38.73
C THR A 40 -24.22 -6.27 38.17
N THR A 41 -24.04 -6.49 36.87
CA THR A 41 -22.85 -6.08 36.12
C THR A 41 -23.23 -5.23 34.93
N CYS A 42 -22.25 -4.55 34.32
CA CYS A 42 -22.45 -3.89 33.03
C CYS A 42 -23.00 -4.88 31.99
N GLU A 43 -22.50 -6.13 31.95
CA GLU A 43 -23.00 -7.16 31.03
C GLU A 43 -24.47 -7.53 31.29
N SER A 44 -24.86 -7.63 32.57
CA SER A 44 -26.24 -7.92 32.94
C SER A 44 -27.24 -6.82 32.50
N MET A 45 -26.74 -5.60 32.30
CA MET A 45 -27.50 -4.42 31.89
C MET A 45 -27.45 -4.14 30.38
N GLY A 46 -26.82 -5.03 29.59
CA GLY A 46 -26.77 -4.93 28.13
C GLY A 46 -25.57 -4.14 27.58
N PHE A 47 -24.56 -3.87 28.41
CA PHE A 47 -23.26 -3.33 28.00
C PHE A 47 -22.26 -4.48 27.79
N ASP A 48 -21.11 -4.23 27.19
CA ASP A 48 -20.09 -5.28 26.94
C ASP A 48 -19.16 -5.47 28.14
N ALA A 49 -18.72 -4.38 28.78
CA ALA A 49 -17.98 -4.43 30.03
C ALA A 49 -18.01 -3.07 30.74
N GLY A 50 -17.09 -2.87 31.69
CA GLY A 50 -16.88 -1.60 32.38
C GLY A 50 -17.11 -1.72 33.88
N GLU A 51 -17.11 -0.57 34.55
CA GLU A 51 -17.24 -0.50 36.00
C GLU A 51 -18.53 0.25 36.38
N LEU A 52 -19.34 -0.39 37.23
CA LEU A 52 -20.51 0.25 37.81
C LEU A 52 -20.08 1.09 39.01
N THR A 53 -20.70 2.25 39.17
CA THR A 53 -20.66 2.99 40.44
C THR A 53 -22.06 3.07 41.01
N CYS A 54 -22.19 3.09 42.33
CA CYS A 54 -23.50 3.22 42.96
C CYS A 54 -23.88 4.69 43.16
N GLY A 55 -25.03 5.10 42.63
CA GLY A 55 -25.59 6.42 42.85
C GLY A 55 -26.10 6.59 44.27
N ALA A 56 -26.26 7.84 44.71
CA ALA A 56 -26.80 8.16 46.04
C ALA A 56 -28.28 7.73 46.22
N ASP A 57 -28.94 7.34 45.12
CA ASP A 57 -30.29 6.81 45.03
C ASP A 57 -30.35 5.28 44.91
N CYS A 58 -29.23 4.58 45.10
CA CYS A 58 -29.11 3.12 45.02
C CYS A 58 -29.48 2.55 43.66
N GLN A 59 -29.26 3.36 42.62
CA GLN A 59 -29.28 2.93 41.24
C GLN A 59 -27.85 2.77 40.73
N PRO A 60 -27.54 1.67 40.01
CA PRO A 60 -26.26 1.51 39.34
C PRO A 60 -26.12 2.60 38.27
N VAL A 61 -25.03 3.35 38.34
CA VAL A 61 -24.67 4.36 37.35
C VAL A 61 -23.87 3.68 36.26
N THR A 62 -24.45 3.63 35.06
CA THR A 62 -23.90 2.93 33.89
C THR A 62 -22.94 3.77 33.05
N SER A 63 -22.61 5.00 33.48
CA SER A 63 -21.69 5.87 32.74
C SER A 63 -20.25 5.33 32.65
N GLY A 64 -19.88 4.36 33.50
CA GLY A 64 -18.62 3.63 33.43
C GLY A 64 -18.70 2.31 32.66
N CYS A 65 -19.90 1.94 32.16
CA CYS A 65 -20.09 0.78 31.30
C CYS A 65 -19.82 1.15 29.83
N ARG A 66 -19.14 0.25 29.11
CA ARG A 66 -18.84 0.38 27.68
C ARG A 66 -19.83 -0.44 26.84
N ALA A 67 -20.35 0.14 25.77
CA ALA A 67 -21.28 -0.52 24.86
C ALA A 67 -20.58 -1.28 23.71
N CYS A 68 -19.28 -1.02 23.51
CA CYS A 68 -18.51 -1.58 22.41
C CYS A 68 -18.50 -3.11 22.35
N GLY A 69 -18.93 -3.69 21.21
CA GLY A 69 -18.98 -5.14 21.01
C GLY A 69 -20.36 -5.75 21.21
N ASN A 70 -21.38 -4.93 21.48
CA ASN A 70 -22.78 -5.35 21.64
C ASN A 70 -23.52 -5.62 20.31
N GLN A 71 -22.81 -5.53 19.17
CA GLN A 71 -23.36 -5.70 17.82
C GLN A 71 -24.46 -4.70 17.47
N ARG A 72 -24.40 -3.49 18.02
CA ARG A 72 -25.28 -2.36 17.70
C ARG A 72 -24.42 -1.12 17.60
N LEU A 73 -24.61 -0.30 16.57
CA LEU A 73 -23.89 0.96 16.45
C LEU A 73 -24.59 2.04 17.29
N ASP A 74 -24.10 2.29 18.51
CA ASP A 74 -24.68 3.23 19.45
C ASP A 74 -24.10 4.66 19.30
N PRO A 75 -24.80 5.71 19.78
CA PRO A 75 -24.31 7.09 19.68
C PRO A 75 -22.98 7.29 20.42
N GLY A 76 -21.91 7.60 19.67
CA GLY A 76 -20.56 7.79 20.21
C GLY A 76 -19.56 6.71 19.78
N GLU A 77 -20.03 5.63 19.15
CA GLU A 77 -19.20 4.58 18.57
C GLU A 77 -18.92 4.87 17.09
N ALA A 78 -17.67 4.71 16.67
CA ALA A 78 -17.29 4.85 15.26
C ALA A 78 -17.55 3.56 14.47
N CYS A 79 -17.48 2.41 15.15
CA CYS A 79 -17.61 1.09 14.55
C CYS A 79 -18.00 0.05 15.61
N GLU A 80 -18.42 -1.11 15.13
CA GLU A 80 -18.62 -2.36 15.86
C GLU A 80 -17.88 -3.49 15.13
N VAL A 81 -17.69 -4.65 15.76
CA VAL A 81 -17.00 -5.80 15.13
C VAL A 81 -17.64 -6.18 13.78
N THR A 82 -18.96 -6.00 13.66
CA THR A 82 -19.78 -6.37 12.49
C THR A 82 -20.63 -5.23 11.89
N LEU A 83 -20.66 -4.03 12.47
CA LEU A 83 -21.49 -2.90 12.02
C LEU A 83 -20.68 -1.59 12.00
N GLY A 84 -21.14 -0.58 11.26
CA GLY A 84 -20.43 0.69 11.07
C GLY A 84 -19.59 0.75 9.79
N ASP A 85 -19.17 1.97 9.41
CA ASP A 85 -18.34 2.18 8.24
C ASP A 85 -16.87 1.99 8.59
N ARG A 86 -16.39 0.75 8.40
CA ARG A 86 -14.97 0.38 8.58
C ARG A 86 -14.13 0.69 7.35
N SER A 87 -14.70 1.36 6.34
CA SER A 87 -13.90 1.84 5.23
C SER A 87 -12.92 2.89 5.74
N CYS A 88 -11.71 2.82 5.21
CA CYS A 88 -10.70 3.82 5.43
C CYS A 88 -11.13 5.21 4.90
N LEU A 89 -12.13 5.24 3.99
CA LEU A 89 -12.76 6.47 3.50
C LEU A 89 -13.40 7.30 4.61
N ALA A 90 -14.10 6.65 5.55
CA ALA A 90 -14.69 7.33 6.71
C ALA A 90 -13.62 7.92 7.66
N ALA A 91 -12.42 7.35 7.65
CA ALA A 91 -11.29 7.79 8.45
C ALA A 91 -10.34 8.76 7.71
N GLY A 92 -10.66 9.15 6.47
CA GLY A 92 -9.82 10.07 5.69
C GLY A 92 -8.69 9.38 4.92
N TYR A 93 -8.89 8.16 4.43
CA TYR A 93 -7.94 7.38 3.63
C TYR A 93 -8.63 6.73 2.42
N ILE A 94 -7.91 6.51 1.33
CA ILE A 94 -8.49 6.04 0.06
C ILE A 94 -8.58 4.50 0.02
N LEU A 95 -7.65 3.81 0.68
CA LEU A 95 -7.53 2.35 0.63
C LEU A 95 -7.39 1.74 2.04
N GLY A 96 -7.72 0.45 2.13
CA GLY A 96 -7.61 -0.34 3.35
C GLY A 96 -8.92 -0.52 4.12
N ILE A 97 -8.82 -1.22 5.25
CA ILE A 97 -9.92 -1.46 6.20
C ILE A 97 -9.43 -1.10 7.59
N ALA A 98 -10.12 -0.18 8.25
CA ALA A 98 -9.79 0.20 9.61
C ALA A 98 -10.16 -0.92 10.61
N VAL A 99 -9.30 -1.10 11.60
CA VAL A 99 -9.56 -2.02 12.71
C VAL A 99 -10.46 -1.30 13.71
N CYS A 100 -11.53 -1.97 14.14
CA CYS A 100 -12.33 -1.45 15.25
C CYS A 100 -11.66 -1.87 16.55
N THR A 101 -11.30 -0.91 17.40
CA THR A 101 -10.66 -1.16 18.69
C THR A 101 -11.68 -1.59 19.75
N ASP A 102 -11.19 -2.06 20.90
CA ASP A 102 -12.01 -2.41 22.06
C ASP A 102 -12.69 -1.19 22.71
N GLU A 103 -12.28 0.03 22.31
CA GLU A 103 -12.91 1.31 22.64
C GLU A 103 -13.87 1.82 21.55
N CYS A 104 -14.18 1.01 20.54
CA CYS A 104 -15.07 1.34 19.41
C CYS A 104 -14.68 2.62 18.66
N THR A 105 -13.37 2.82 18.57
CA THR A 105 -12.74 3.80 17.70
C THR A 105 -12.12 3.11 16.49
N LEU A 106 -12.04 3.82 15.37
CA LEU A 106 -11.35 3.31 14.18
C LEU A 106 -9.84 3.50 14.36
N GLU A 107 -9.11 2.39 14.42
CA GLU A 107 -7.66 2.38 14.29
C GLU A 107 -7.29 2.28 12.80
N THR A 108 -6.56 3.28 12.32
CA THR A 108 -6.24 3.46 10.90
C THR A 108 -4.92 2.81 10.50
N SER A 109 -4.36 1.93 11.34
CA SER A 109 -3.10 1.22 11.05
C SER A 109 -3.21 0.27 9.84
N GLY A 110 -4.43 -0.18 9.51
CA GLY A 110 -4.74 -0.92 8.28
C GLY A 110 -5.26 -0.06 7.12
N CYS A 111 -5.19 1.27 7.25
CA CYS A 111 -5.53 2.20 6.19
C CYS A 111 -4.27 2.64 5.44
N GLU A 112 -4.37 2.64 4.12
CA GLU A 112 -3.31 3.02 3.21
C GLU A 112 -3.76 4.25 2.42
N VAL A 113 -2.81 5.16 2.14
CA VAL A 113 -3.01 6.37 1.34
C VAL A 113 -4.02 7.35 1.95
N PRO A 114 -3.59 8.44 2.60
CA PRO A 114 -4.49 9.50 3.08
C PRO A 114 -5.40 10.04 1.96
N LEU A 115 -6.61 10.51 2.25
CA LEU A 115 -7.55 11.10 1.26
C LEU A 115 -6.99 12.36 0.59
N ALA A 116 -5.99 13.00 1.21
CA ALA A 116 -5.21 14.08 0.63
C ALA A 116 -4.26 13.56 -0.46
N CYS A 117 -3.70 12.36 -0.26
CA CYS A 117 -2.68 11.78 -1.12
C CYS A 117 -3.25 11.25 -2.43
N GLY A 118 -2.84 11.84 -3.54
CA GLY A 118 -3.26 11.39 -4.87
C GLY A 118 -4.66 11.87 -5.25
N ASN A 119 -5.14 12.95 -4.63
CA ASN A 119 -6.38 13.61 -5.01
C ASN A 119 -6.20 14.65 -6.13
N GLY A 120 -4.95 14.86 -6.57
CA GLY A 120 -4.59 15.74 -7.66
C GLY A 120 -4.33 17.17 -7.23
N ALA A 121 -4.29 17.44 -5.93
CA ALA A 121 -4.05 18.76 -5.36
C ALA A 121 -3.18 18.66 -4.10
N LEU A 122 -2.15 19.51 -4.03
CA LEU A 122 -1.33 19.61 -2.82
C LEU A 122 -2.10 20.32 -1.70
N ASP A 123 -2.53 19.55 -0.68
CA ASP A 123 -3.35 20.04 0.43
C ASP A 123 -2.52 20.62 1.61
N PRO A 124 -3.09 21.50 2.45
CA PRO A 124 -2.39 22.01 3.63
C PRO A 124 -1.99 20.90 4.61
N GLY A 125 -0.68 20.71 4.81
CA GLY A 125 -0.12 19.69 5.71
C GLY A 125 0.35 18.41 5.01
N GLU A 126 0.16 18.32 3.71
CA GLU A 126 0.70 17.27 2.86
C GLU A 126 2.13 17.61 2.39
N ALA A 127 3.01 16.60 2.34
CA ALA A 127 4.39 16.78 1.89
C ALA A 127 4.51 16.79 0.36
N CYS A 128 3.70 15.99 -0.32
CA CYS A 128 3.55 15.91 -1.77
C CYS A 128 2.26 15.14 -2.14
N ASP A 129 1.76 15.27 -3.37
CA ASP A 129 0.61 14.50 -3.90
C ASP A 129 1.02 13.70 -5.16
N LEU A 130 0.74 12.41 -5.19
CA LEU A 130 1.20 11.51 -6.27
C LEU A 130 0.54 11.73 -7.64
N THR A 131 -0.68 12.27 -7.68
CA THR A 131 -1.48 12.42 -8.91
C THR A 131 -1.61 13.88 -9.35
N ALA A 132 -1.12 14.83 -8.55
CA ALA A 132 -1.05 16.23 -8.92
C ALA A 132 -0.08 16.46 -10.10
N GLU A 133 -0.40 17.47 -10.91
CA GLU A 133 0.41 17.86 -12.07
C GLU A 133 1.86 18.16 -11.63
N ASP A 134 2.84 17.78 -12.46
CA ASP A 134 4.28 17.82 -12.14
C ASP A 134 4.75 16.91 -10.98
N GLY A 135 3.95 15.90 -10.61
CA GLY A 135 4.30 14.91 -9.58
C GLY A 135 4.04 15.37 -8.14
N GLY A 136 3.28 16.47 -8.00
CA GLY A 136 2.76 17.04 -6.74
C GLY A 136 3.76 17.32 -5.65
N VAL A 137 5.04 17.44 -5.98
CA VAL A 137 6.07 17.91 -5.07
C VAL A 137 6.03 19.46 -5.03
N PRO A 138 6.03 20.08 -3.84
CA PRO A 138 6.07 21.54 -3.72
C PRO A 138 7.27 22.13 -4.48
N PRO A 139 7.13 23.25 -5.19
CA PRO A 139 8.20 23.79 -6.04
C PRO A 139 9.48 24.24 -5.28
N GLU A 140 9.37 24.41 -3.96
CA GLU A 140 10.49 24.69 -3.05
C GLU A 140 11.28 23.44 -2.63
N VAL A 141 10.71 22.25 -2.81
CA VAL A 141 11.36 20.97 -2.53
C VAL A 141 12.18 20.59 -3.76
N THR A 142 13.51 20.58 -3.60
CA THR A 142 14.45 20.24 -4.67
C THR A 142 15.53 19.32 -4.13
N CYS A 143 16.18 18.55 -4.99
CA CYS A 143 17.35 17.76 -4.59
C CYS A 143 18.44 18.62 -3.92
N GLY A 144 18.60 19.87 -4.36
CA GLY A 144 19.56 20.80 -3.78
C GLY A 144 19.25 21.20 -2.34
N SER A 145 17.99 21.17 -1.89
CA SER A 145 17.62 21.55 -0.52
C SER A 145 18.13 20.57 0.54
N VAL A 146 18.41 19.33 0.14
CA VAL A 146 18.98 18.27 0.98
C VAL A 146 20.44 17.95 0.64
N GLY A 147 21.10 18.79 -0.16
CA GLY A 147 22.51 18.63 -0.51
C GLY A 147 22.79 17.57 -1.59
N LEU A 148 21.77 17.18 -2.35
CA LEU A 148 21.89 16.26 -3.48
C LEU A 148 22.11 17.04 -4.80
N LEU A 149 22.69 16.37 -5.79
CA LEU A 149 22.85 16.92 -7.14
C LEU A 149 21.48 17.02 -7.85
N PRO A 150 21.39 17.78 -8.96
CA PRO A 150 20.14 17.94 -9.70
C PRO A 150 19.47 16.61 -10.06
N GLY A 151 18.14 16.63 -10.05
CA GLY A 151 17.29 15.48 -10.34
C GLY A 151 15.84 15.82 -10.03
N VAL A 152 15.00 14.79 -9.94
CA VAL A 152 13.58 14.93 -9.64
C VAL A 152 13.31 14.32 -8.27
N VAL A 153 12.69 15.07 -7.37
CA VAL A 153 12.14 14.53 -6.12
C VAL A 153 10.81 13.89 -6.49
N VAL A 154 10.56 12.68 -6.00
CA VAL A 154 9.37 11.89 -6.33
C VAL A 154 8.47 11.85 -5.11
N CYS A 155 7.16 11.87 -5.32
CA CYS A 155 6.20 11.55 -4.27
C CYS A 155 5.92 10.04 -4.28
N ASP A 156 6.04 9.37 -3.13
CA ASP A 156 5.75 7.94 -3.02
C ASP A 156 4.26 7.65 -2.73
N GLU A 157 3.87 6.37 -2.74
CA GLU A 157 2.50 5.90 -2.49
C GLU A 157 1.97 6.20 -1.08
N HIS A 158 2.83 6.66 -0.18
CA HIS A 158 2.49 7.09 1.17
C HIS A 158 2.56 8.62 1.33
N CYS A 159 2.62 9.37 0.22
CA CYS A 159 2.80 10.81 0.16
C CYS A 159 3.97 11.33 1.00
N GLN A 160 5.08 10.59 0.94
CA GLN A 160 6.38 11.01 1.43
C GLN A 160 7.26 11.45 0.26
N LEU A 161 8.15 12.40 0.54
CA LEU A 161 9.17 12.82 -0.41
C LEU A 161 10.26 11.74 -0.50
N ASP A 162 10.41 11.17 -1.68
CA ASP A 162 11.51 10.27 -2.03
C ASP A 162 12.52 10.98 -2.92
N TYR A 163 13.79 10.92 -2.54
CA TYR A 163 14.91 11.53 -3.25
C TYR A 163 15.62 10.54 -4.18
N ILE A 164 15.02 9.38 -4.47
CA ILE A 164 15.59 8.37 -5.39
C ILE A 164 15.84 8.92 -6.80
N GLY A 165 15.06 9.90 -7.26
CA GLY A 165 15.26 10.57 -8.55
C GLY A 165 16.31 11.70 -8.50
N CYS A 166 16.91 11.96 -7.33
CA CYS A 166 18.00 12.90 -7.17
C CYS A 166 19.34 12.24 -7.45
N SER A 167 20.18 12.93 -8.23
CA SER A 167 21.56 12.50 -8.39
C SER A 167 22.30 12.66 -7.06
N GLN A 168 23.08 11.66 -6.66
CA GLN A 168 24.00 11.83 -5.53
C GLN A 168 25.24 12.59 -6.00
N PRO A 169 25.84 13.48 -5.20
CA PRO A 169 27.19 13.92 -5.47
C PRO A 169 28.04 12.66 -5.54
N ALA A 170 28.67 12.41 -6.69
CA ALA A 170 29.54 11.26 -6.83
C ALA A 170 30.48 11.24 -5.62
N GLY A 171 30.33 10.22 -4.78
CA GLY A 171 31.44 9.69 -4.01
C GLY A 171 32.61 9.60 -4.98
N THR A 172 33.79 10.01 -4.54
CA THR A 172 34.93 9.95 -5.45
C THR A 172 35.21 8.46 -5.64
N CYS A 173 34.71 7.88 -6.73
CA CYS A 173 34.92 6.47 -7.00
C CYS A 173 36.41 6.13 -6.85
N GLY A 174 36.71 5.07 -6.11
CA GLY A 174 38.07 4.74 -5.71
C GLY A 174 38.51 5.38 -4.38
N ASN A 175 37.58 5.78 -3.50
CA ASN A 175 37.91 6.27 -2.15
C ASN A 175 38.04 5.13 -1.11
N GLY A 176 37.79 3.88 -1.51
CA GLY A 176 37.86 2.69 -0.69
C GLY A 176 36.65 2.47 0.25
N LEU A 177 35.56 3.23 0.09
CA LEU A 177 34.31 3.07 0.83
C LEU A 177 33.13 2.99 -0.14
N LEU A 178 32.27 1.97 -0.02
CA LEU A 178 31.06 1.88 -0.82
C LEU A 178 30.03 2.92 -0.33
N ASP A 179 30.00 4.08 -0.99
CA ASP A 179 29.15 5.20 -0.62
C ASP A 179 27.73 5.12 -1.22
N GLY A 180 26.79 5.89 -0.67
CA GLY A 180 25.43 5.99 -1.20
C GLY A 180 25.41 6.55 -2.62
N GLY A 181 25.03 5.73 -3.60
CA GLY A 181 24.99 6.09 -5.02
C GLY A 181 26.03 5.38 -5.89
N GLU A 182 27.01 4.71 -5.29
CA GLU A 182 27.93 3.82 -6.00
C GLU A 182 27.33 2.43 -6.12
N GLN A 183 27.51 1.78 -7.28
CA GLN A 183 27.06 0.40 -7.44
C GLN A 183 28.07 -0.58 -6.80
N CYS A 184 29.34 -0.19 -6.78
CA CYS A 184 30.47 -0.94 -6.25
C CYS A 184 31.63 0.02 -5.97
N GLU A 185 32.63 -0.43 -5.20
CA GLU A 185 33.86 0.30 -4.89
C GLU A 185 35.06 -0.66 -4.94
N ASP A 186 35.94 -0.49 -5.92
CA ASP A 186 37.10 -1.38 -6.16
C ASP A 186 36.74 -2.88 -6.21
N ARG A 187 36.90 -3.59 -5.07
CA ARG A 187 36.57 -5.01 -4.88
C ARG A 187 35.34 -5.22 -4.01
N ASP A 188 34.86 -4.18 -3.35
CA ASP A 188 33.61 -4.21 -2.62
C ASP A 188 32.45 -4.04 -3.59
N LEU A 189 31.82 -5.16 -3.93
CA LEU A 189 30.68 -5.20 -4.86
C LEU A 189 29.35 -5.07 -4.11
N GLY A 190 29.35 -4.68 -2.83
CA GLY A 190 28.13 -4.64 -2.02
C GLY A 190 27.47 -6.03 -1.87
N GLY A 191 28.27 -7.09 -1.90
CA GLY A 191 27.80 -8.47 -1.89
C GLY A 191 27.20 -8.97 -3.21
N LYS A 192 27.24 -8.18 -4.29
CA LYS A 192 26.69 -8.55 -5.60
C LYS A 192 27.66 -9.41 -6.42
N THR A 193 27.07 -10.28 -7.23
CA THR A 193 27.74 -11.24 -8.10
C THR A 193 27.22 -11.13 -9.53
N CYS A 194 27.85 -11.87 -10.46
CA CYS A 194 27.33 -11.97 -11.84
C CYS A 194 25.89 -12.51 -11.86
N GLU A 195 25.53 -13.41 -10.93
CA GLU A 195 24.18 -13.98 -10.84
C GLU A 195 23.14 -12.95 -10.40
N ASP A 196 23.50 -12.02 -9.51
CA ASP A 196 22.64 -10.86 -9.14
C ASP A 196 22.42 -9.90 -10.32
N ARG A 197 23.26 -9.99 -11.35
CA ARG A 197 23.13 -9.26 -12.61
C ARG A 197 22.61 -10.16 -13.74
N PHE A 198 22.04 -11.32 -13.37
CA PHE A 198 21.42 -12.30 -14.26
C PHE A 198 22.37 -12.97 -15.25
N PHE A 199 23.66 -13.04 -14.93
CA PHE A 199 24.67 -13.83 -15.64
C PHE A 199 24.99 -15.11 -14.88
N PHE A 200 24.32 -16.20 -15.27
CA PHE A 200 24.42 -17.50 -14.60
C PHE A 200 25.46 -18.44 -15.25
N GLY A 201 26.15 -18.01 -16.31
CA GLY A 201 27.22 -18.77 -16.95
C GLY A 201 28.54 -18.70 -16.17
N GLY A 202 28.51 -18.10 -14.98
CA GLY A 202 29.68 -17.80 -14.16
C GLY A 202 30.38 -16.51 -14.57
N GLY A 203 31.61 -16.34 -14.10
CA GLY A 203 32.41 -15.15 -14.35
C GLY A 203 32.74 -14.40 -13.06
N THR A 204 33.24 -13.18 -13.21
CA THR A 204 33.58 -12.32 -12.06
C THR A 204 33.06 -10.92 -12.32
N LEU A 205 32.10 -10.50 -11.49
CA LEU A 205 31.60 -9.14 -11.49
C LEU A 205 32.72 -8.21 -11.02
N ARG A 206 32.87 -7.07 -11.68
CA ARG A 206 33.91 -6.10 -11.38
C ARG A 206 33.30 -4.72 -11.19
N CYS A 207 34.11 -3.81 -10.70
CA CYS A 207 33.76 -2.40 -10.63
C CYS A 207 34.53 -1.61 -11.68
N HIS A 208 33.82 -0.79 -12.45
CA HIS A 208 34.43 0.20 -13.32
C HIS A 208 35.00 1.37 -12.49
N PRO A 209 35.96 2.14 -13.03
CA PRO A 209 36.49 3.34 -12.36
C PRO A 209 35.48 4.47 -12.15
N ASP A 210 34.25 4.33 -12.66
CA ASP A 210 33.12 5.22 -12.43
C ASP A 210 32.10 4.64 -11.42
N CYS A 211 32.49 3.58 -10.72
CA CYS A 211 31.71 2.90 -9.67
C CYS A 211 30.39 2.31 -10.17
N THR A 212 30.34 2.00 -11.46
CA THR A 212 29.32 1.14 -12.06
C THR A 212 29.80 -0.30 -12.15
N PHE A 213 28.88 -1.25 -12.17
CA PHE A 213 29.23 -2.65 -12.34
C PHE A 213 29.77 -2.94 -13.75
N ASP A 214 30.98 -3.46 -13.82
CA ASP A 214 31.57 -4.04 -15.03
C ASP A 214 31.14 -5.50 -15.15
N THR A 215 30.22 -5.75 -16.09
CA THR A 215 29.69 -7.08 -16.41
C THR A 215 30.42 -7.73 -17.60
N SER A 216 31.46 -7.11 -18.15
CA SER A 216 32.17 -7.63 -19.33
C SER A 216 32.85 -8.98 -19.10
N ALA A 217 33.17 -9.29 -17.84
CA ALA A 217 33.74 -10.56 -17.40
C ALA A 217 32.69 -11.54 -16.82
N CYS A 218 31.40 -11.18 -16.86
CA CYS A 218 30.31 -12.09 -16.57
C CYS A 218 29.95 -12.88 -17.82
N SER A 219 29.84 -14.20 -17.67
CA SER A 219 29.50 -15.09 -18.76
C SER A 219 27.99 -15.32 -18.77
N PRO A 220 27.29 -15.01 -19.87
CA PRO A 220 25.92 -15.46 -20.02
C PRO A 220 25.89 -16.98 -20.15
N VAL A 221 24.81 -17.61 -19.71
CA VAL A 221 24.55 -19.02 -20.07
C VAL A 221 24.25 -19.03 -21.57
N ARG A 222 25.14 -19.64 -22.36
CA ARG A 222 24.95 -19.79 -23.83
C ARG A 222 24.22 -21.08 -24.22
N GLU A 223 24.03 -21.99 -23.27
CA GLU A 223 23.22 -23.20 -23.44
C GLU A 223 21.94 -23.07 -22.61
N GLY A 224 20.89 -22.53 -23.24
CA GLY A 224 19.59 -22.31 -22.61
C GLY A 224 18.63 -21.63 -23.58
N THR A 225 17.88 -22.47 -24.30
CA THR A 225 16.71 -22.16 -25.14
C THR A 225 16.79 -20.89 -25.99
N THR A 226 17.25 -21.07 -27.23
CA THR A 226 16.88 -20.21 -28.35
C THR A 226 15.37 -19.97 -28.33
N GLY A 227 14.89 -18.75 -28.56
CA GLY A 227 13.50 -18.31 -28.43
C GLY A 227 12.39 -19.04 -29.22
N GLY A 228 12.63 -20.27 -29.71
CA GLY A 228 11.64 -21.20 -30.23
C GLY A 228 11.65 -22.60 -29.60
N GLU A 229 12.53 -22.88 -28.63
CA GLU A 229 12.51 -24.12 -27.85
C GLU A 229 11.78 -23.87 -26.51
N PRO A 230 10.90 -24.79 -26.07
CA PRO A 230 10.26 -24.69 -24.77
C PRO A 230 11.31 -24.64 -23.67
N CYS A 231 11.17 -23.71 -22.73
CA CYS A 231 12.08 -23.56 -21.61
C CYS A 231 11.44 -23.98 -20.28
N GLU A 232 12.26 -24.07 -19.24
CA GLU A 232 11.77 -24.41 -17.90
C GLU A 232 11.35 -23.13 -17.17
N VAL A 233 10.14 -23.11 -16.60
CA VAL A 233 9.57 -21.94 -15.92
C VAL A 233 10.47 -21.50 -14.77
N GLY A 234 10.69 -20.20 -14.65
CA GLY A 234 11.56 -19.60 -13.64
C GLY A 234 13.04 -19.61 -13.97
N LEU A 235 13.47 -20.28 -15.04
CA LEU A 235 14.84 -20.20 -15.51
C LEU A 235 15.09 -18.96 -16.38
N PRO A 236 16.30 -18.38 -16.33
CA PRO A 236 16.71 -17.34 -17.25
C PRO A 236 16.76 -17.88 -18.68
N CYS A 237 16.46 -17.01 -19.64
CA CYS A 237 16.47 -17.37 -21.05
C CYS A 237 17.03 -16.24 -21.91
N TYR A 238 17.43 -16.56 -23.14
CA TYR A 238 17.96 -15.57 -24.07
C TYR A 238 17.30 -15.74 -25.44
N PRO A 239 16.55 -14.75 -25.94
CA PRO A 239 15.98 -14.82 -27.28
C PRO A 239 17.10 -14.85 -28.34
N ALA A 240 16.88 -15.58 -29.44
CA ALA A 240 17.88 -15.78 -30.48
C ALA A 240 18.09 -14.56 -31.41
N ASP A 241 17.11 -13.63 -31.46
CA ASP A 241 17.14 -12.44 -32.32
C ASP A 241 17.59 -11.20 -31.55
N PHE A 242 18.90 -11.01 -31.42
CA PHE A 242 19.51 -9.93 -30.64
C PHE A 242 20.19 -8.85 -31.51
N THR A 243 19.52 -8.37 -32.56
CA THR A 243 20.03 -7.24 -33.38
C THR A 243 19.60 -5.85 -32.88
N LEU A 244 18.74 -5.74 -31.85
CA LEU A 244 18.17 -4.44 -31.43
C LEU A 244 18.40 -4.02 -29.96
N ILE A 245 19.04 -4.83 -29.10
CA ILE A 245 19.19 -4.55 -27.65
C ILE A 245 20.67 -4.32 -27.26
N LEU A 246 21.53 -3.90 -28.21
CA LEU A 246 22.93 -3.59 -27.91
C LEU A 246 23.22 -2.10 -27.70
N GLU A 247 22.25 -1.21 -27.93
CA GLU A 247 22.46 0.23 -27.74
C GLU A 247 22.00 0.77 -26.37
N ASN A 248 21.09 0.09 -25.64
CA ASN A 248 20.49 0.62 -24.40
C ASN A 248 20.50 -0.32 -23.17
N GLY A 249 21.41 -1.30 -23.12
CA GLY A 249 21.56 -2.18 -21.96
C GLY A 249 20.72 -3.45 -22.01
N LEU A 250 21.25 -4.50 -21.39
CA LEU A 250 20.65 -5.83 -21.35
C LEU A 250 19.37 -5.81 -20.49
N MET A 251 18.22 -6.05 -21.13
CA MET A 251 16.99 -6.39 -20.41
C MET A 251 17.02 -7.89 -20.07
N PRO A 252 17.08 -8.30 -18.80
CA PRO A 252 17.06 -9.71 -18.41
C PRO A 252 15.75 -10.36 -18.85
N HIS A 253 15.79 -11.64 -19.21
CA HIS A 253 14.61 -12.40 -19.61
C HIS A 253 14.49 -13.67 -18.77
N VAL A 254 13.25 -14.07 -18.52
CA VAL A 254 12.88 -15.22 -17.73
C VAL A 254 11.81 -16.04 -18.46
N CYS A 255 11.84 -17.34 -18.23
CA CYS A 255 10.86 -18.27 -18.77
C CYS A 255 9.61 -18.29 -17.92
N VAL A 256 8.48 -18.03 -18.58
CA VAL A 256 7.15 -18.07 -17.97
C VAL A 256 6.18 -18.77 -18.90
N ASN A 257 5.16 -19.40 -18.34
CA ASN A 257 4.08 -20.00 -19.11
C ASN A 257 2.74 -19.35 -18.76
N PRO A 258 2.51 -18.10 -19.19
CA PRO A 258 1.33 -17.35 -18.80
C PRO A 258 0.03 -17.91 -19.40
N TYR A 259 0.15 -18.91 -20.29
CA TYR A 259 -0.98 -19.55 -20.95
C TYR A 259 -1.23 -20.99 -20.47
N ALA A 260 -0.46 -21.49 -19.50
CA ALA A 260 -0.59 -22.84 -18.96
C ALA A 260 -2.02 -23.15 -18.48
N GLU A 261 -2.68 -22.17 -17.87
CA GLU A 261 -4.04 -22.31 -17.35
C GLU A 261 -5.11 -22.35 -18.45
N PHE A 262 -4.83 -21.77 -19.61
CA PHE A 262 -5.77 -21.66 -20.73
C PHE A 262 -5.57 -22.74 -21.79
N ASN A 263 -4.39 -23.36 -21.83
CA ASN A 263 -4.03 -24.36 -22.80
C ASN A 263 -2.96 -25.31 -22.23
N GLU A 264 -3.32 -26.58 -22.03
CA GLU A 264 -2.38 -27.61 -21.55
C GLU A 264 -1.20 -27.88 -22.51
N LEU A 265 -1.30 -27.45 -23.77
CA LEU A 265 -0.22 -27.50 -24.75
C LEU A 265 0.60 -26.21 -24.80
N ALA A 266 0.28 -25.20 -23.98
CA ALA A 266 1.10 -24.00 -23.87
C ALA A 266 2.47 -24.37 -23.30
N VAL A 267 3.50 -23.95 -24.02
CA VAL A 267 4.88 -24.10 -23.59
C VAL A 267 5.38 -22.80 -22.98
N ALA A 268 6.25 -22.90 -21.98
CA ALA A 268 6.91 -21.73 -21.43
C ALA A 268 7.73 -21.05 -22.51
N ALA A 269 7.65 -19.72 -22.54
CA ALA A 269 8.36 -18.88 -23.48
C ALA A 269 9.18 -17.82 -22.74
N CYS A 270 10.14 -17.27 -23.46
CA CYS A 270 11.07 -16.31 -22.91
C CYS A 270 10.48 -14.89 -22.96
N PHE A 271 10.27 -14.26 -21.81
CA PHE A 271 9.78 -12.90 -21.69
C PHE A 271 10.78 -12.03 -20.92
N PRO A 272 10.78 -10.70 -21.12
CA PRO A 272 11.56 -9.82 -20.27
C PRO A 272 11.13 -9.95 -18.81
N SER A 273 12.06 -9.99 -17.87
CA SER A 273 11.75 -9.98 -16.43
C SER A 273 11.55 -8.55 -15.92
N CYS A 274 10.84 -8.39 -14.80
CA CYS A 274 10.60 -7.10 -14.17
C CYS A 274 10.45 -7.23 -12.65
N GLU A 275 10.68 -6.13 -11.93
CA GLU A 275 10.33 -6.01 -10.51
C GLU A 275 9.15 -5.04 -10.34
N ARG A 276 9.09 -3.99 -11.17
CA ARG A 276 8.08 -2.92 -11.19
C ARG A 276 7.52 -2.73 -12.61
N HIS A 277 6.33 -2.13 -12.74
CA HIS A 277 5.75 -1.84 -14.05
C HIS A 277 6.63 -0.92 -14.93
N ALA A 278 7.43 -0.03 -14.33
CA ALA A 278 8.35 0.87 -15.02
C ALA A 278 9.55 0.16 -15.68
N ASP A 279 9.87 -1.06 -15.26
CA ASP A 279 10.97 -1.84 -15.85
C ASP A 279 10.57 -2.44 -17.21
N CYS A 280 9.27 -2.41 -17.55
CA CYS A 280 8.75 -3.00 -18.76
C CYS A 280 8.77 -2.03 -19.95
N PRO A 281 8.99 -2.55 -21.17
CA PRO A 281 8.85 -1.76 -22.39
C PRO A 281 7.46 -1.12 -22.47
N LEU A 282 7.38 0.05 -23.10
CA LEU A 282 6.13 0.76 -23.35
C LEU A 282 5.08 -0.20 -23.94
N GLY A 283 3.92 -0.26 -23.28
CA GLY A 283 2.78 -1.08 -23.69
C GLY A 283 2.74 -2.45 -23.02
N ARG A 284 3.69 -2.73 -22.13
CA ARG A 284 3.69 -3.90 -21.27
C ARG A 284 3.66 -3.49 -19.82
N VAL A 285 3.19 -4.41 -18.98
CA VAL A 285 3.15 -4.25 -17.53
C VAL A 285 3.81 -5.45 -16.88
N CYS A 286 4.37 -5.23 -15.69
CA CYS A 286 4.87 -6.33 -14.89
C CYS A 286 3.72 -7.22 -14.39
N LEU A 287 3.71 -8.47 -14.84
CA LEU A 287 2.74 -9.52 -14.50
C LEU A 287 3.45 -10.66 -13.78
N GLU A 288 2.69 -11.52 -13.11
CA GLU A 288 3.21 -12.70 -12.41
C GLU A 288 2.58 -13.99 -12.97
N SER A 289 3.40 -15.02 -13.16
CA SER A 289 2.99 -16.38 -13.53
C SER A 289 3.88 -17.37 -12.79
N ASP A 290 3.28 -18.30 -12.05
CA ASP A 290 3.99 -19.30 -11.23
C ASP A 290 5.04 -18.71 -10.26
N GLY A 291 4.75 -17.54 -9.67
CA GLY A 291 5.65 -16.83 -8.75
C GLY A 291 6.82 -16.12 -9.45
N VAL A 292 6.79 -16.02 -10.77
CA VAL A 292 7.83 -15.39 -11.60
C VAL A 292 7.25 -14.15 -12.27
N ARG A 293 7.93 -13.01 -12.10
CA ARG A 293 7.52 -11.74 -12.69
C ARG A 293 8.11 -11.51 -14.08
N TYR A 294 7.26 -11.06 -15.00
CA TYR A 294 7.62 -10.83 -16.40
C TYR A 294 6.82 -9.69 -17.03
N CYS A 295 7.38 -9.07 -18.07
CA CYS A 295 6.71 -8.02 -18.84
C CYS A 295 5.76 -8.62 -19.86
N GLY A 296 4.47 -8.54 -19.54
CA GLY A 296 3.38 -9.09 -20.32
C GLY A 296 2.35 -8.03 -20.75
N TRP A 297 1.31 -8.52 -21.42
CA TRP A 297 0.22 -7.71 -21.96
C TRP A 297 -0.95 -7.86 -21.02
N GLN A 298 -1.41 -6.74 -20.49
CA GLN A 298 -2.56 -6.73 -19.61
C GLN A 298 -3.83 -7.15 -20.37
N SER A 299 -4.62 -8.02 -19.76
CA SER A 299 -5.95 -8.37 -20.27
C SER A 299 -6.96 -7.26 -20.00
N CYS A 300 -7.99 -7.17 -20.84
CA CYS A 300 -9.12 -6.26 -20.66
C CYS A 300 -10.44 -6.98 -21.01
N ASP A 301 -11.54 -6.52 -20.44
CA ASP A 301 -12.79 -7.27 -20.46
C ASP A 301 -13.55 -7.15 -21.78
N THR A 302 -13.68 -5.92 -22.30
CA THR A 302 -14.53 -5.62 -23.45
C THR A 302 -13.71 -5.04 -24.60
N PRO A 303 -13.54 -5.77 -25.71
CA PRO A 303 -12.92 -5.22 -26.91
C PRO A 303 -13.67 -3.97 -27.38
N GLY A 304 -12.96 -2.90 -27.70
CA GLY A 304 -13.57 -1.64 -28.12
C GLY A 304 -13.71 -0.60 -27.01
N GLU A 305 -13.47 -0.95 -25.74
CA GLU A 305 -13.56 -0.03 -24.61
C GLU A 305 -12.18 0.50 -24.18
N ALA A 306 -12.19 1.66 -23.51
CA ALA A 306 -10.99 2.19 -22.87
C ALA A 306 -10.54 1.27 -21.74
N CYS A 307 -9.23 1.20 -21.52
CA CYS A 307 -8.64 0.49 -20.40
C CYS A 307 -7.47 1.31 -19.85
N THR A 308 -7.11 1.10 -18.59
CA THR A 308 -5.91 1.71 -17.99
C THR A 308 -4.92 0.59 -17.73
N LEU A 309 -3.72 0.72 -18.29
CA LEU A 309 -2.62 -0.20 -17.98
C LEU A 309 -2.26 -0.06 -16.49
N MET A 310 -1.81 -1.13 -15.84
CA MET A 310 -1.31 -1.12 -14.46
C MET A 310 -0.10 -0.20 -14.28
N SER A 311 0.56 0.21 -15.36
CA SER A 311 1.56 1.28 -15.36
C SER A 311 0.96 2.70 -15.29
N GLY A 312 -0.36 2.85 -15.16
CA GLY A 312 -1.09 4.12 -15.18
C GLY A 312 -1.35 4.71 -16.57
N LEU A 313 -0.87 4.06 -17.64
CA LEU A 313 -1.01 4.59 -19.01
C LEU A 313 -2.42 4.33 -19.57
N PRO A 314 -3.04 5.31 -20.24
CA PRO A 314 -4.32 5.10 -20.91
C PRO A 314 -4.14 4.16 -22.10
N GLY A 315 -5.14 3.31 -22.28
CA GLY A 315 -5.14 2.24 -23.25
C GLY A 315 -6.50 2.01 -23.89
N PHE A 316 -6.49 1.15 -24.89
CA PHE A 316 -7.69 0.67 -25.57
C PHE A 316 -7.68 -0.86 -25.59
N CYS A 317 -8.83 -1.46 -25.36
CA CYS A 317 -8.97 -2.90 -25.37
C CYS A 317 -9.06 -3.41 -26.82
N GLY A 318 -7.98 -4.02 -27.30
CA GLY A 318 -7.90 -4.57 -28.66
C GLY A 318 -8.80 -5.79 -28.88
N ALA A 319 -8.91 -6.23 -30.13
CA ALA A 319 -9.74 -7.36 -30.52
C ALA A 319 -9.39 -8.68 -29.80
N TYR A 320 -8.13 -8.82 -29.36
CA TYR A 320 -7.64 -9.97 -28.61
C TYR A 320 -7.77 -9.83 -27.08
N ARG A 321 -8.58 -8.88 -26.60
CA ARG A 321 -8.76 -8.61 -25.15
C ARG A 321 -7.45 -8.24 -24.45
N THR A 322 -6.56 -7.57 -25.17
CA THR A 322 -5.31 -7.01 -24.64
C THR A 322 -5.42 -5.50 -24.57
N CYS A 323 -5.12 -4.93 -23.42
CA CYS A 323 -5.02 -3.50 -23.24
C CYS A 323 -3.74 -3.01 -23.90
N VAL A 324 -3.87 -2.28 -25.01
CA VAL A 324 -2.75 -1.67 -25.73
C VAL A 324 -2.72 -0.18 -25.46
N ILE A 325 -1.53 0.43 -25.40
CA ILE A 325 -1.43 1.88 -25.20
C ILE A 325 -2.21 2.60 -26.31
N ALA A 326 -3.12 3.48 -25.89
CA ALA A 326 -3.74 4.44 -26.76
C ALA A 326 -2.87 5.69 -26.72
N GLY A 327 -2.27 6.07 -27.85
CA GLY A 327 -1.40 7.23 -27.92
C GLY A 327 -2.15 8.51 -27.50
N VAL A 328 -1.58 9.25 -26.55
CA VAL A 328 -2.03 10.61 -26.21
C VAL A 328 -1.48 11.57 -27.27
N ARG A 329 -2.28 12.50 -27.81
CA ARG A 329 -1.76 13.69 -28.52
C ARG A 329 -2.54 14.96 -28.25
N GLU A 330 -1.80 16.07 -28.31
CA GLU A 330 -2.28 17.46 -28.32
C GLU A 330 -3.47 17.68 -29.27
N PHE A 331 -4.34 18.61 -28.86
CA PHE A 331 -5.55 19.05 -29.56
C PHE A 331 -5.43 19.05 -31.10
N GLY A 332 -6.17 18.16 -31.77
CA GLY A 332 -6.47 18.25 -33.21
C GLY A 332 -5.79 17.25 -34.15
N GLN A 333 -5.20 16.15 -33.67
CA GLN A 333 -4.71 15.06 -34.54
C GLN A 333 -5.53 13.76 -34.40
N GLU A 334 -5.66 13.00 -35.49
CA GLU A 334 -6.34 11.69 -35.50
C GLU A 334 -5.54 10.63 -34.74
N CYS A 335 -6.26 9.73 -34.05
CA CYS A 335 -5.67 8.61 -33.31
C CYS A 335 -5.05 7.59 -34.27
N VAL A 336 -3.76 7.28 -34.08
CA VAL A 336 -3.09 6.19 -34.81
C VAL A 336 -2.84 5.05 -33.84
N VAL A 337 -3.55 3.94 -34.06
CA VAL A 337 -3.32 2.66 -33.37
C VAL A 337 -2.31 1.87 -34.19
N TYR A 338 -1.17 1.52 -33.58
CA TYR A 338 -0.22 0.59 -34.18
C TYR A 338 -0.62 -0.85 -33.81
N GLU A 339 -1.53 -1.45 -34.57
CA GLU A 339 -1.61 -2.92 -34.60
C GLU A 339 -0.47 -3.46 -35.49
N ASN A 340 0.09 -4.62 -35.15
CA ASN A 340 1.18 -5.29 -35.89
C ASN A 340 0.77 -5.78 -37.31
N VAL A 341 -0.18 -5.14 -37.98
CA VAL A 341 -0.59 -5.40 -39.35
C VAL A 341 -0.84 -4.06 -40.06
N VAL A 342 -0.27 -3.93 -41.26
CA VAL A 342 -0.09 -2.71 -42.08
C VAL A 342 -1.41 -2.13 -42.64
N THR A 343 -2.44 -1.93 -41.82
CA THR A 343 -3.67 -1.26 -42.26
C THR A 343 -4.10 -0.20 -41.24
N GLU A 344 -3.86 1.05 -41.63
CA GLU A 344 -4.33 2.26 -40.96
C GLU A 344 -5.87 2.20 -40.93
N THR A 345 -6.44 2.08 -39.73
CA THR A 345 -7.89 2.19 -39.54
C THR A 345 -8.12 3.37 -38.61
N SER A 346 -8.59 4.49 -39.17
CA SER A 346 -8.97 5.66 -38.39
C SER A 346 -10.35 5.44 -37.77
N PHE A 347 -10.48 5.77 -36.49
CA PHE A 347 -11.75 5.72 -35.76
C PHE A 347 -12.17 7.13 -35.35
N PRO A 348 -13.49 7.44 -35.35
CA PRO A 348 -13.97 8.77 -35.00
C PRO A 348 -13.74 9.09 -33.51
N VAL A 349 -13.40 10.36 -33.29
CA VAL A 349 -13.09 11.03 -32.03
C VAL A 349 -14.16 10.79 -30.96
N PHE A 350 -13.77 10.37 -29.75
CA PHE A 350 -14.59 10.48 -28.56
C PHE A 350 -14.06 11.64 -27.69
N ASN A 351 -14.96 12.57 -27.38
CA ASN A 351 -14.73 13.68 -26.44
C ASN A 351 -14.63 13.18 -25.01
#